data_AF-A0A0B8N2M6-F1
#
_entry.id   AF-A0A0B8N2M6-F1
#
_cell.length_a   1.000
_cell.length_b   1.000
_cell.length_c   1.000
_cell.angle_alpha   90.00
_cell.angle_beta   90.00
_cell.angle_gamma   90.00
#
_symmetry.space_group_name_H-M   'P 1'
#
loop_
_entity.id
_entity.type
_entity.pdbx_description
1 polymer ?
#
loop_
_entity_poly.entity_id
_entity_poly.type
_entity_poly.pdbx_seq_one_letter_code
_entity_poly.pdbx_strand_id
1 'polypeptide(L)'
;MAAESRIQRLRSLIEHPRTGAAERAAAQRLLDRILGNPGRARPTAGDRSYGQRHSRGGRHAGLSRLADMIREDIALARVFADAAVPGELAARNAIRDAPEGITYTVDTPFDAGIRILVAHVPPTWGWSGPGVESEALRLVRAELADIMAAYDHDGGDIGQRFHGRVEVREAGW
;
A
#
# COMPACT_ATOMS: atom_id res chain seq x y z
N MET A 1 9.44 3.56 -19.38
CA MET A 1 10.05 2.22 -19.26
C MET A 1 10.30 1.81 -17.79
N ALA A 2 10.21 2.74 -16.82
CA ALA A 2 10.31 2.46 -15.37
C ALA A 2 9.28 1.43 -14.83
N ALA A 3 8.06 1.43 -15.34
CA ALA A 3 7.07 0.41 -14.97
C ALA A 3 7.50 -1.00 -15.44
N GLU A 4 8.18 -1.10 -16.57
CA GLU A 4 8.62 -2.37 -17.16
C GLU A 4 9.77 -2.99 -16.36
N SER A 5 10.73 -2.18 -15.88
CA SER A 5 11.79 -2.65 -14.98
C SER A 5 11.26 -3.07 -13.60
N ARG A 6 10.26 -2.34 -13.07
CA ARG A 6 9.56 -2.69 -11.81
C ARG A 6 8.78 -4.00 -11.93
N ILE A 7 8.05 -4.18 -13.03
CA ILE A 7 7.31 -5.43 -13.33
C ILE A 7 8.27 -6.62 -13.41
N GLN A 8 9.40 -6.49 -14.11
CA GLN A 8 10.38 -7.58 -14.24
C GLN A 8 11.03 -7.94 -12.90
N ARG A 9 11.32 -6.95 -12.05
CA ARG A 9 11.88 -7.20 -10.72
C ARG A 9 10.88 -7.91 -9.80
N LEU A 10 9.59 -7.57 -9.88
CA LEU A 10 8.54 -8.27 -9.11
C LEU A 10 8.38 -9.71 -9.59
N ARG A 11 8.37 -9.94 -10.91
CA ARG A 11 8.37 -11.30 -11.48
C ARG A 11 9.58 -12.11 -11.03
N SER A 12 10.77 -11.52 -11.04
CA SER A 12 12.00 -12.14 -10.55
C SER A 12 11.90 -12.52 -9.07
N LEU A 13 11.34 -11.64 -8.23
CA LEU A 13 11.12 -11.92 -6.81
C LEU A 13 10.13 -13.09 -6.61
N ILE A 14 9.08 -13.15 -7.43
CA ILE A 14 8.07 -14.21 -7.37
C ILE A 14 8.65 -15.58 -7.74
N GLU A 15 9.47 -15.64 -8.78
CA GLU A 15 10.04 -16.89 -9.29
C GLU A 15 11.26 -17.38 -8.48
N HIS A 16 11.88 -16.52 -7.68
CA HIS A 16 13.11 -16.87 -6.98
C HIS A 16 12.88 -17.91 -5.85
N PRO A 17 13.70 -18.99 -5.76
CA PRO A 17 13.45 -20.11 -4.86
C PRO A 17 13.62 -19.77 -3.37
N ARG A 18 14.41 -18.72 -3.06
CA ARG A 18 14.61 -18.26 -1.67
C ARG A 18 13.54 -17.28 -1.17
N THR A 19 12.62 -16.83 -2.03
CA THR A 19 11.55 -15.92 -1.62
C THR A 19 10.54 -16.65 -0.75
N GLY A 20 10.25 -16.09 0.43
CA GLY A 20 9.26 -16.65 1.34
C GLY A 20 7.85 -16.62 0.75
N ALA A 21 6.92 -17.45 1.27
CA ALA A 21 5.54 -17.50 0.79
C ALA A 21 4.80 -16.15 0.95
N ALA A 22 4.99 -15.46 2.08
CA ALA A 22 4.38 -14.17 2.36
C ALA A 22 4.93 -13.06 1.44
N GLU A 23 6.24 -13.01 1.27
CA GLU A 23 6.91 -12.06 0.38
C GLU A 23 6.52 -12.28 -1.09
N ARG A 24 6.46 -13.53 -1.54
CA ARG A 24 5.99 -13.89 -2.89
C ARG A 24 4.54 -13.46 -3.09
N ALA A 25 3.67 -13.68 -2.10
CA ALA A 25 2.28 -13.27 -2.17
C ALA A 25 2.14 -11.73 -2.19
N ALA A 26 2.93 -11.00 -1.39
CA ALA A 26 2.97 -9.53 -1.41
C ALA A 26 3.46 -9.00 -2.76
N ALA A 27 4.51 -9.60 -3.33
CA ALA A 27 5.04 -9.22 -4.63
C ALA A 27 4.03 -9.45 -5.75
N GLN A 28 3.29 -10.57 -5.71
CA GLN A 28 2.20 -10.83 -6.66
C GLN A 28 1.10 -9.77 -6.53
N ARG A 29 0.68 -9.40 -5.32
CA ARG A 29 -0.33 -8.35 -5.09
C ARG A 29 0.14 -6.99 -5.61
N LEU A 30 1.39 -6.62 -5.35
CA LEU A 30 1.97 -5.38 -5.84
C LEU A 30 2.07 -5.35 -7.37
N LEU A 31 2.46 -6.48 -7.98
CA LEU A 31 2.50 -6.64 -9.44
C LEU A 31 1.11 -6.50 -10.07
N ASP A 32 0.12 -7.17 -9.48
CA ASP A 32 -1.28 -7.09 -9.92
C ASP A 32 -1.83 -5.66 -9.84
N ARG A 33 -1.39 -4.88 -8.84
CA ARG A 33 -1.78 -3.47 -8.69
C ARG A 33 -1.19 -2.60 -9.79
N ILE A 34 0.10 -2.77 -10.08
CA ILE A 34 0.79 -2.02 -11.14
C ILE A 34 0.20 -2.35 -12.52
N LEU A 35 -0.07 -3.63 -12.80
CA LEU A 35 -0.71 -4.08 -14.04
C LEU A 35 -2.20 -3.74 -14.11
N GLY A 36 -2.85 -3.54 -12.96
CA GLY A 36 -4.30 -3.37 -12.83
C GLY A 36 -4.83 -1.98 -13.20
N ASN A 37 -4.02 -0.92 -13.05
CA ASN A 37 -4.13 0.45 -13.62
C ASN A 37 -3.50 1.49 -12.63
N PRO A 38 -2.54 2.34 -13.05
CA PRO A 38 -1.92 3.38 -12.22
C PRO A 38 -2.56 4.78 -12.32
N GLY A 39 -3.68 4.96 -13.03
CA GLY A 39 -4.32 6.26 -13.13
C GLY A 39 -5.74 6.21 -13.67
N ARG A 40 -6.64 6.92 -12.97
CA ARG A 40 -8.01 7.31 -13.37
C ARG A 40 -9.12 6.26 -13.23
N ALA A 41 -10.18 6.76 -12.60
CA ALA A 41 -11.58 6.36 -12.61
C ALA A 41 -11.93 5.00 -11.99
N ARG A 42 -12.42 5.07 -10.75
CA ARG A 42 -13.36 4.12 -10.15
C ARG A 42 -14.40 3.74 -11.22
N PRO A 43 -14.53 2.46 -11.62
CA PRO A 43 -15.62 2.05 -12.47
C PRO A 43 -16.93 2.42 -11.76
N THR A 44 -17.74 3.26 -12.40
CA THR A 44 -19.12 3.48 -12.01
C THR A 44 -19.80 2.12 -11.89
N ALA A 45 -20.58 2.01 -10.82
CA ALA A 45 -21.38 0.86 -10.45
C ALA A 45 -22.08 0.20 -11.64
N GLY A 46 -22.12 -1.13 -11.62
CA GLY A 46 -22.93 -1.96 -12.50
C GLY A 46 -22.15 -2.52 -13.68
N ASP A 47 -21.49 -3.65 -13.50
CA ASP A 47 -22.07 -4.92 -13.97
C ASP A 47 -21.24 -6.10 -13.43
N ARG A 48 -21.93 -7.19 -13.08
CA ARG A 48 -21.31 -8.38 -12.48
C ARG A 48 -20.43 -9.10 -13.50
N SER A 49 -19.14 -8.78 -13.51
CA SER A 49 -18.12 -9.62 -14.12
C SER A 49 -17.42 -10.44 -13.04
N TYR A 50 -17.85 -11.69 -12.84
CA TYR A 50 -17.13 -12.64 -12.00
C TYR A 50 -15.83 -13.08 -12.69
N GLY A 51 -14.84 -12.19 -12.73
CA GLY A 51 -13.52 -12.46 -13.31
C GLY A 51 -12.69 -13.38 -12.43
N GLN A 52 -11.73 -14.10 -13.02
CA GLN A 52 -10.69 -14.96 -12.42
C GLN A 52 -9.83 -14.34 -11.29
N ARG A 53 -10.28 -13.25 -10.66
CA ARG A 53 -9.75 -12.60 -9.46
C ARG A 53 -10.41 -13.15 -8.17
N HIS A 54 -11.38 -14.06 -8.28
CA HIS A 54 -12.19 -14.60 -7.17
C HIS A 54 -11.52 -15.66 -6.28
N SER A 55 -10.28 -16.07 -6.56
CA SER A 55 -9.55 -17.09 -5.79
C SER A 55 -8.60 -16.53 -4.72
N ARG A 56 -8.53 -15.20 -4.53
CA ARG A 56 -7.54 -14.56 -3.64
C ARG A 56 -7.98 -14.62 -2.18
N GLY A 57 -7.10 -15.16 -1.31
CA GLY A 57 -7.33 -15.42 0.12
C GLY A 57 -7.75 -14.24 1.01
N GLY A 58 -7.94 -13.05 0.45
CA GLY A 58 -8.50 -11.89 1.14
C GLY A 58 -10.03 -11.91 1.26
N ARG A 59 -10.78 -12.63 0.41
CA ARG A 59 -12.26 -12.55 0.37
C ARG A 59 -12.96 -12.97 1.67
N HIS A 60 -12.34 -13.86 2.45
CA HIS A 60 -12.88 -14.38 3.71
C HIS A 60 -11.95 -14.15 4.92
N ALA A 61 -10.88 -13.38 4.75
CA ALA A 61 -9.95 -13.08 5.82
C ALA A 61 -10.59 -12.23 6.93
N GLY A 62 -10.39 -12.59 8.20
CA GLY A 62 -10.71 -11.70 9.32
C GLY A 62 -9.86 -10.42 9.29
N LEU A 63 -10.28 -9.37 10.00
CA LEU A 63 -9.56 -8.09 10.03
C LEU A 63 -8.10 -8.23 10.45
N SER A 64 -7.79 -9.12 11.40
CA SER A 64 -6.40 -9.39 11.81
C SER A 64 -5.54 -9.88 10.65
N ARG A 65 -6.08 -10.75 9.79
CA ARG A 65 -5.36 -11.25 8.62
C ARG A 65 -5.23 -10.18 7.54
N LEU A 66 -6.24 -9.32 7.35
CA LEU A 66 -6.11 -8.16 6.47
C LEU A 66 -5.03 -7.20 6.96
N ALA A 67 -4.96 -6.92 8.27
CA ALA A 67 -3.91 -6.12 8.87
C ALA A 67 -2.52 -6.73 8.62
N ASP A 68 -2.36 -8.05 8.75
CA ASP A 68 -1.11 -8.74 8.40
C ASP A 68 -0.74 -8.57 6.93
N MET A 69 -1.70 -8.74 6.01
CA MET A 69 -1.45 -8.56 4.58
C MET A 69 -1.06 -7.11 4.24
N ILE A 70 -1.67 -6.13 4.91
CA ILE A 70 -1.29 -4.71 4.77
C ILE A 70 0.13 -4.48 5.32
N ARG A 71 0.49 -5.08 6.47
CA ARG A 71 1.88 -4.99 7.01
C ARG A 71 2.89 -5.58 6.03
N GLU A 72 2.60 -6.76 5.47
CA GLU A 72 3.44 -7.40 4.44
C GLU A 72 3.65 -6.48 3.23
N ASP A 73 2.57 -5.85 2.75
CA ASP A 73 2.63 -4.94 1.60
C ASP A 73 3.43 -3.66 1.90
N ILE A 74 3.27 -3.05 3.08
CA ILE A 74 4.04 -1.87 3.51
C ILE A 74 5.53 -2.23 3.65
N ALA A 75 5.83 -3.37 4.27
CA ALA A 75 7.21 -3.83 4.44
C ALA A 75 7.88 -4.06 3.08
N LEU A 76 7.17 -4.69 2.13
CA LEU A 76 7.67 -4.84 0.77
C LEU A 76 7.86 -3.48 0.10
N ALA A 77 6.88 -2.57 0.18
CA ALA A 77 6.98 -1.24 -0.41
C ALA A 77 8.19 -0.44 0.11
N ARG A 78 8.53 -0.59 1.39
CA ARG A 78 9.68 0.06 2.02
C ARG A 78 11.03 -0.42 1.47
N VAL A 79 11.15 -1.71 1.15
CA VAL A 79 12.42 -2.35 0.74
C VAL A 79 12.56 -2.44 -0.78
N PHE A 80 11.45 -2.45 -1.52
CA PHE A 80 11.46 -2.66 -2.95
C PHE A 80 12.01 -1.42 -3.69
N ALA A 81 13.31 -1.46 -3.98
CA ALA A 81 14.00 -0.39 -4.68
C ALA A 81 13.61 -0.31 -6.16
N ASP A 82 13.13 0.84 -6.60
CA ASP A 82 13.27 1.26 -7.99
C ASP A 82 14.76 1.57 -8.21
N ALA A 83 15.38 0.93 -9.20
CA ALA A 83 16.60 1.44 -9.78
C ALA A 83 16.22 2.69 -10.59
N ALA A 84 16.40 3.87 -10.01
CA ALA A 84 16.33 5.10 -10.78
C ALA A 84 17.48 5.09 -11.79
N VAL A 85 17.18 4.80 -13.06
CA VAL A 85 18.12 5.02 -14.14
C VAL A 85 18.26 6.54 -14.30
N PRO A 86 19.48 7.11 -14.37
CA PRO A 86 19.65 8.54 -14.59
C PRO A 86 18.91 8.97 -15.86
N GLY A 87 17.91 9.85 -15.72
CA GLY A 87 17.10 10.37 -16.83
C GLY A 87 15.66 9.84 -16.91
N GLU A 88 15.26 8.90 -16.05
CA GLU A 88 13.87 8.40 -16.01
C GLU A 88 13.13 8.88 -14.74
N LEU A 89 11.89 9.36 -14.91
CA LEU A 89 11.01 9.65 -13.78
C LEU A 89 10.72 8.34 -13.04
N ALA A 90 11.43 8.11 -11.93
CA ALA A 90 11.14 7.00 -11.02
C ALA A 90 9.65 7.03 -10.65
N ALA A 91 8.98 5.88 -10.66
CA ALA A 91 7.63 5.75 -10.16
C ALA A 91 7.68 5.91 -8.63
N ARG A 92 7.76 7.17 -8.16
CA ARG A 92 7.98 7.56 -6.77
C ARG A 92 7.18 6.67 -5.83
N ASN A 93 7.90 5.95 -4.97
CA ASN A 93 7.34 5.16 -3.89
C ASN A 93 7.57 5.99 -2.63
N ALA A 94 6.52 6.68 -2.19
CA ALA A 94 6.58 7.64 -1.10
C ALA A 94 6.91 6.94 0.22
N ILE A 95 6.41 5.71 0.42
CA ILE A 95 6.72 4.89 1.60
C ILE A 95 8.21 4.55 1.67
N ARG A 96 8.87 4.29 0.54
CA ARG A 96 10.31 4.07 0.47
C ARG A 96 11.10 5.36 0.69
N ASP A 97 10.70 6.44 0.02
CA ASP A 97 11.41 7.73 0.03
C ASP A 97 11.26 8.49 1.37
N ALA A 98 10.37 8.02 2.25
CA ALA A 98 10.21 8.53 3.60
C ALA A 98 11.48 8.32 4.46
N PRO A 99 11.83 9.24 5.39
CA PRO A 99 12.98 9.11 6.28
C PRO A 99 13.04 7.76 7.01
N GLU A 100 14.25 7.21 7.19
CA GLU A 100 14.44 5.88 7.82
C GLU A 100 13.85 5.76 9.22
N GLY A 101 13.83 6.87 9.98
CA GLY A 101 13.28 6.92 11.33
C GLY A 101 11.75 6.81 11.42
N ILE A 102 11.02 6.89 10.29
CA ILE A 102 9.58 6.73 10.28
C ILE A 102 9.21 5.25 10.40
N THR A 103 8.29 4.97 11.33
CA THR A 103 7.76 3.61 11.55
C THR A 103 6.29 3.51 11.15
N TYR A 104 5.92 2.39 10.55
CA TYR A 104 4.53 2.10 10.18
C TYR A 104 4.00 0.97 11.06
N THR A 105 2.93 1.24 11.81
CA THR A 105 2.21 0.22 12.57
C THR A 105 0.83 0.05 11.96
N VAL A 106 0.40 -1.19 11.75
CA VAL A 106 -0.98 -1.50 11.37
C VAL A 106 -1.62 -2.19 12.56
N ASP A 107 -2.79 -1.76 13.01
CA ASP A 107 -3.53 -2.40 14.09
C ASP A 107 -5.04 -2.41 13.81
N THR A 108 -5.77 -3.18 14.62
CA THR A 108 -7.22 -3.31 14.57
C THR A 108 -7.79 -2.83 15.89
N PRO A 109 -7.95 -1.49 16.08
CA PRO A 109 -8.25 -0.93 17.39
C PRO A 109 -9.69 -1.23 17.87
N PHE A 110 -10.55 -1.76 16.99
CA PHE A 110 -11.92 -2.21 17.26
C PHE A 110 -12.30 -3.37 16.31
N ASP A 111 -13.41 -4.05 16.59
CA ASP A 111 -13.92 -5.20 15.80
C ASP A 111 -14.30 -4.87 14.34
N ALA A 112 -14.25 -3.60 13.93
CA ALA A 112 -14.63 -3.14 12.61
C ALA A 112 -13.61 -2.18 11.94
N GLY A 113 -12.41 -1.99 12.52
CA GLY A 113 -11.46 -0.98 12.07
C GLY A 113 -10.08 -1.53 11.74
N ILE A 114 -9.45 -0.96 10.70
CA ILE A 114 -8.01 -1.10 10.45
C ILE A 114 -7.39 0.29 10.49
N ARG A 115 -6.37 0.46 11.33
CA ARG A 115 -5.62 1.71 11.44
C ARG A 115 -4.18 1.48 11.01
N ILE A 116 -3.67 2.41 10.21
CA ILE A 116 -2.25 2.55 9.92
C ILE A 116 -1.73 3.78 10.66
N LEU A 117 -0.81 3.59 11.59
CA LEU A 117 -0.10 4.65 12.29
C LEU A 117 1.26 4.88 11.64
N VAL A 118 1.50 6.11 11.17
CA VAL A 118 2.80 6.62 10.74
C VAL A 118 3.41 7.40 11.90
N ALA A 119 4.39 6.81 12.58
CA ALA A 119 5.02 7.40 13.77
C ALA A 119 6.45 7.85 13.51
N HIS A 120 6.96 8.71 14.41
CA HIS A 120 8.29 9.30 14.34
C HIS A 120 8.53 10.14 13.08
N VAL A 121 7.52 10.85 12.60
CA VAL A 121 7.66 11.74 11.45
C VAL A 121 8.49 12.97 11.84
N PRO A 122 9.61 13.26 11.15
CA PRO A 122 10.42 14.45 11.46
C PRO A 122 9.65 15.74 11.17
N PRO A 123 9.57 16.70 12.11
CA PRO A 123 8.81 17.95 11.94
C PRO A 123 9.16 18.73 10.67
N THR A 124 10.45 18.81 10.34
CA THR A 124 10.96 19.54 9.18
C THR A 124 10.69 18.86 7.85
N TRP A 125 10.35 17.57 7.85
CA TRP A 125 10.04 16.79 6.65
C TRP A 125 8.53 16.62 6.47
N GLY A 126 7.80 16.34 7.57
CA GLY A 126 6.37 16.04 7.53
C GLY A 126 5.48 17.27 7.40
N TRP A 127 5.97 18.46 7.75
CA TRP A 127 5.16 19.68 7.80
C TRP A 127 5.82 20.83 7.05
N SER A 128 5.00 21.56 6.29
CA SER A 128 5.42 22.81 5.63
C SER A 128 5.06 24.05 6.47
N GLY A 129 4.31 23.87 7.55
CA GLY A 129 3.90 24.89 8.50
C GLY A 129 3.05 24.28 9.62
N PRO A 130 2.64 25.06 10.63
CA PRO A 130 1.84 24.56 11.75
C PRO A 130 0.56 23.88 11.26
N GLY A 131 0.45 22.56 11.49
CA GLY A 131 -0.71 21.75 11.07
C GLY A 131 -0.84 21.53 9.56
N VAL A 132 0.11 21.97 8.73
CA VAL A 132 0.07 21.81 7.27
C VAL A 132 1.03 20.69 6.85
N GLU A 133 0.46 19.56 6.43
CA GLU A 133 1.22 18.43 5.90
C GLU A 133 2.02 18.81 4.65
N SER A 134 3.29 18.42 4.62
CA SER A 134 4.13 18.56 3.44
C SER A 134 3.61 17.70 2.29
N GLU A 135 4.00 18.02 1.06
CA GLU A 135 3.68 17.19 -0.11
C GLU A 135 4.19 15.75 0.07
N ALA A 136 5.39 15.59 0.64
CA ALA A 136 5.98 14.27 0.87
C ALA A 136 5.15 13.42 1.84
N LEU A 137 4.66 14.01 2.93
CA LEU A 137 3.79 13.31 3.88
C LEU A 137 2.42 12.99 3.26
N ARG A 138 1.84 13.90 2.46
CA ARG A 138 0.58 13.66 1.74
C ARG A 138 0.70 12.48 0.76
N LEU A 139 1.82 12.38 0.05
CA LEU A 139 2.09 11.25 -0.86
C LEU A 139 2.20 9.93 -0.10
N VAL A 140 2.87 9.90 1.06
CA VAL A 140 2.92 8.71 1.93
C VAL A 140 1.52 8.29 2.36
N ARG A 141 0.70 9.25 2.83
CA ARG A 141 -0.67 8.95 3.27
C ARG A 141 -1.55 8.42 2.14
N ALA A 142 -1.41 8.99 0.94
CA ALA A 142 -2.11 8.52 -0.25
C ALA A 142 -1.73 7.07 -0.60
N GLU A 143 -0.42 6.75 -0.62
CA GLU A 143 0.04 5.40 -0.92
C GLU A 143 -0.42 4.36 0.12
N LEU A 144 -0.40 4.73 1.40
CA LEU A 144 -0.92 3.87 2.48
C LEU A 144 -2.44 3.67 2.37
N ALA A 145 -3.18 4.72 2.01
CA ALA A 145 -4.61 4.63 1.76
C ALA A 145 -4.92 3.71 0.56
N ASP A 146 -4.13 3.78 -0.51
CA ASP A 146 -4.25 2.91 -1.69
C ASP A 146 -3.95 1.44 -1.37
N ILE A 147 -2.91 1.17 -0.56
CA ILE A 147 -2.64 -0.18 -0.05
C ILE A 147 -3.84 -0.72 0.71
N MET A 148 -4.40 0.07 1.63
CA MET A 148 -5.52 -0.32 2.47
C MET A 148 -6.81 -0.52 1.67
N ALA A 149 -7.12 0.40 0.77
CA ALA A 149 -8.32 0.36 -0.08
C ALA A 149 -8.34 -0.86 -1.00
N ALA A 150 -7.19 -1.41 -1.38
CA ALA A 150 -7.13 -2.66 -2.15
C ALA A 150 -7.76 -3.87 -1.43
N TYR A 151 -7.93 -3.80 -0.10
CA TYR A 151 -8.56 -4.82 0.73
C TYR A 151 -10.00 -4.47 1.16
N ASP A 152 -10.40 -3.21 1.01
CA ASP A 152 -11.76 -2.73 1.26
C ASP A 152 -12.57 -2.82 -0.03
N HIS A 153 -13.02 -4.04 -0.36
CA HIS A 153 -13.87 -4.26 -1.52
C HIS A 153 -15.27 -3.71 -1.25
N ASP A 154 -15.62 -2.61 -1.92
CA ASP A 154 -17.00 -2.16 -2.04
C ASP A 154 -17.69 -2.82 -3.25
N GLY A 155 -18.96 -3.17 -3.08
CA GLY A 155 -19.84 -3.54 -4.19
C GLY A 155 -21.18 -2.85 -3.97
N GLY A 156 -21.92 -2.57 -5.05
CA GLY A 156 -23.23 -1.90 -4.93
C GLY A 156 -24.21 -2.58 -3.95
N ASP A 157 -23.99 -3.87 -3.66
CA ASP A 157 -24.81 -4.71 -2.76
C ASP A 157 -24.14 -5.01 -1.39
N ILE A 158 -22.91 -4.53 -1.15
CA ILE A 158 -22.12 -4.82 0.06
C ILE A 158 -21.35 -3.55 0.47
N GLY A 159 -21.69 -3.00 1.64
CA GLY A 159 -21.03 -1.83 2.21
C GLY A 159 -19.55 -2.04 2.51
N GLN A 160 -18.89 -1.01 3.04
CA GLN A 160 -17.48 -1.07 3.44
C GLN A 160 -17.22 -2.26 4.37
N ARG A 161 -16.13 -2.97 4.14
CA ARG A 161 -15.78 -4.16 4.92
C ARG A 161 -15.19 -3.79 6.28
N PHE A 162 -14.49 -2.67 6.34
CA PHE A 162 -13.93 -2.11 7.55
C PHE A 162 -13.77 -0.60 7.43
N HIS A 163 -13.68 0.08 8.57
CA HIS A 163 -13.31 1.48 8.60
C HIS A 163 -11.78 1.61 8.61
N GLY A 164 -11.23 2.08 7.49
CA GLY A 164 -9.81 2.33 7.32
C GLY A 164 -9.40 3.75 7.75
N ARG A 165 -8.32 3.89 8.53
CA ARG A 165 -7.75 5.21 8.87
C ARG A 165 -6.22 5.22 8.82
N VAL A 166 -5.65 6.29 8.26
CA VAL A 166 -4.21 6.59 8.37
C VAL A 166 -4.02 7.76 9.34
N GLU A 167 -3.33 7.48 10.45
CA GLU A 167 -2.96 8.45 11.49
C GLU A 167 -1.47 8.78 11.40
N VAL A 168 -1.11 10.03 11.66
CA VAL A 168 0.28 10.49 11.65
C VAL A 168 0.63 11.04 13.03
N ARG A 169 1.82 10.70 13.52
CA ARG A 169 2.41 11.23 14.76
C ARG A 169 3.80 11.78 14.52
N GLU A 170 4.05 12.97 15.05
CA GLU A 170 5.35 13.62 14.99
C GLU A 170 6.37 12.89 15.88
N ALA A 171 7.65 13.00 15.52
CA ALA A 171 8.74 12.58 16.41
C ALA A 171 8.84 13.56 17.59
N GLY A 172 8.73 13.07 18.83
CA GLY A 172 9.01 13.85 20.03
C GLY A 172 7.83 14.13 20.97
N TRP A 173 6.70 13.43 20.80
CA TRP A 173 5.55 13.48 21.71
C TRP A 173 5.03 12.07 22.04
#